data_AF-A0A226DQL1-F1
#
_entry.id   AF-A0A226DQL1-F1
#
_cell.length_a   1.000
_cell.length_b   1.000
_cell.length_c   1.000
_cell.angle_alpha   90.00
_cell.angle_beta   90.00
_cell.angle_gamma   90.00
#
_symmetry.space_group_name_H-M   'P 1'
#
loop_
_entity.id
_entity.type
_entity.pdbx_description
1 polymer ?
#
loop_
_entity_poly.entity_id
_entity_poly.type
_entity_poly.pdbx_seq_one_letter_code
_entity_poly.pdbx_strand_id
1 'polypeptide(L)'
;MRSWFFVTFAFTITLLSSIQPGSCQNEQYLSIWNVTGCTGDAYATTAESTNNLPIPPGLNIFFYRVNGLWKLQHCHDAETCPDASIIAYGTMESGCVPRLVGEGNTELHVVRYGDVNQVEERITFFEEERLEGESFSITPDTPLNATTRRVGSYFFTGPSSWQHKSSQSAESGACLTASPEVNQAGYGFTFALSGDYQVGWVQHECNVTEEPSTTTMAPTTTTTPTTPTTTIPTTTASDIPTVPTTALPTTVTPPTTEASTESTTESSGYTHALGIVPFFVAILGTIRFQF
;
A
#
# COMPACT_ATOMS: atom_id res chain seq x y z
N MET A 1 -34.45 -37.41 -28.19
CA MET A 1 -33.47 -36.33 -28.42
C MET A 1 -33.64 -35.08 -27.54
N ARG A 2 -34.71 -34.95 -26.71
CA ARG A 2 -34.96 -33.76 -25.86
C ARG A 2 -34.21 -33.73 -24.51
N SER A 3 -33.74 -34.87 -24.02
CA SER A 3 -33.16 -34.99 -22.66
C SER A 3 -31.68 -34.61 -22.59
N TRP A 4 -30.92 -34.78 -23.66
CA TRP A 4 -29.48 -34.49 -23.66
C TRP A 4 -29.19 -32.98 -23.68
N PHE A 5 -30.05 -32.16 -24.30
CA PHE A 5 -29.91 -30.70 -24.33
C PHE A 5 -30.04 -30.04 -22.95
N PHE A 6 -30.88 -30.58 -22.06
CA PHE A 6 -31.04 -30.03 -20.71
C PHE A 6 -29.82 -30.28 -19.82
N VAL A 7 -29.14 -31.42 -20.01
CA VAL A 7 -27.96 -31.78 -19.20
C VAL A 7 -26.76 -30.90 -19.59
N THR A 8 -26.52 -30.69 -20.89
CA THR A 8 -25.43 -29.80 -21.34
C THR A 8 -25.67 -28.34 -20.95
N PHE A 9 -26.92 -27.86 -21.07
CA PHE A 9 -27.26 -26.48 -20.71
C PHE A 9 -27.12 -26.22 -19.20
N ALA A 10 -27.56 -27.17 -18.37
CA ALA A 10 -27.35 -27.11 -16.92
C ALA A 10 -25.85 -27.09 -16.57
N PHE A 11 -25.04 -27.99 -17.17
CA PHE A 11 -23.61 -28.08 -16.90
C PHE A 11 -22.84 -26.80 -17.27
N THR A 12 -23.21 -26.13 -18.38
CA THR A 12 -22.62 -24.84 -18.76
C THR A 12 -23.00 -23.70 -17.81
N ILE A 13 -24.22 -23.68 -17.26
CA ILE A 13 -24.62 -22.65 -16.28
C ILE A 13 -23.92 -22.87 -14.95
N THR A 14 -23.76 -24.11 -14.47
CA THR A 14 -22.97 -24.39 -13.26
C THR A 14 -21.49 -24.06 -13.45
N LEU A 15 -20.93 -24.29 -14.64
CA LEU A 15 -19.53 -23.96 -14.94
C LEU A 15 -19.31 -22.43 -15.07
N LEU A 16 -20.27 -21.68 -15.63
CA LEU A 16 -20.20 -20.22 -15.67
C LEU A 16 -20.44 -19.57 -14.30
N SER A 17 -21.25 -20.18 -13.43
CA SER A 17 -21.43 -19.71 -12.05
C SER A 17 -20.32 -20.15 -11.10
N SER A 18 -19.44 -21.08 -11.51
CA SER A 18 -18.18 -21.37 -10.83
C SER A 18 -17.02 -20.46 -11.24
N ILE A 19 -17.20 -19.59 -12.25
CA ILE A 19 -16.29 -18.46 -12.46
C ILE A 19 -16.58 -17.51 -11.29
N GLN A 20 -15.74 -17.60 -10.24
CA GLN A 20 -15.95 -16.91 -8.97
C GLN A 20 -16.28 -15.42 -9.20
N PRO A 21 -17.42 -14.93 -8.71
CA PRO A 21 -17.72 -13.49 -8.66
C PRO A 21 -16.73 -12.65 -7.84
N GLY A 22 -15.67 -13.27 -7.28
CA GLY A 22 -14.71 -12.64 -6.39
C GLY A 22 -13.39 -12.20 -7.03
N SER A 23 -13.07 -12.61 -8.27
CA SER A 23 -11.73 -12.33 -8.84
C SER A 23 -11.52 -10.88 -9.33
N CYS A 24 -12.57 -10.07 -9.42
CA CYS A 24 -12.47 -8.68 -9.90
C CYS A 24 -12.65 -7.64 -8.78
N GLN A 25 -13.11 -8.03 -7.59
CA GLN A 25 -13.32 -7.07 -6.49
C GLN A 25 -12.05 -6.80 -5.69
N ASN A 26 -11.11 -7.74 -5.74
CA ASN A 26 -9.83 -7.66 -5.05
C ASN A 26 -8.71 -7.05 -5.90
N GLU A 27 -8.97 -6.75 -7.18
CA GLU A 27 -7.97 -6.15 -8.05
C GLU A 27 -7.63 -4.72 -7.62
N GLN A 28 -6.34 -4.43 -7.45
CA GLN A 28 -5.86 -3.10 -7.09
C GLN A 28 -5.98 -2.12 -8.25
N TYR A 29 -6.43 -0.90 -7.94
CA TYR A 29 -6.43 0.21 -8.90
C TYR A 29 -6.32 1.55 -8.19
N LEU A 30 -5.92 2.56 -8.97
CA LEU A 30 -5.97 3.97 -8.64
C LEU A 30 -6.66 4.71 -9.77
N SER A 31 -7.69 5.48 -9.44
CA SER A 31 -8.39 6.35 -10.39
C SER A 31 -8.41 7.79 -9.87
N ILE A 32 -8.28 8.74 -10.79
CA ILE A 32 -8.05 10.15 -10.48
C ILE A 32 -8.98 11.04 -11.31
N TRP A 33 -9.62 12.00 -10.63
CA TRP A 33 -10.59 12.93 -11.17
C TRP A 33 -10.15 14.38 -10.90
N ASN A 34 -10.57 15.28 -11.78
CA ASN A 34 -10.43 16.73 -11.60
C ASN A 34 -11.73 17.37 -11.07
N VAL A 35 -12.74 16.54 -10.76
CA VAL A 35 -14.04 16.95 -10.24
C VAL A 35 -14.30 16.34 -8.87
N THR A 36 -15.00 17.10 -8.03
CA THR A 36 -15.32 16.69 -6.67
C THR A 36 -16.26 15.46 -6.69
N GLY A 37 -16.15 14.62 -5.66
CA GLY A 37 -16.98 13.42 -5.53
C GLY A 37 -16.61 12.25 -6.45
N CYS A 38 -15.62 12.42 -7.32
CA CYS A 38 -15.12 11.39 -8.25
C CYS A 38 -16.28 10.93 -9.15
N THR A 39 -16.91 11.90 -9.79
CA THR A 39 -18.07 11.71 -10.67
C THR A 39 -17.64 11.81 -12.13
N GLY A 40 -18.33 11.11 -13.02
CA GLY A 40 -17.94 11.03 -14.43
C GLY A 40 -16.65 10.25 -14.65
N ASP A 41 -16.03 10.47 -15.80
CA ASP A 41 -14.82 9.76 -16.21
C ASP A 41 -13.60 10.26 -15.44
N ALA A 42 -12.79 9.34 -14.95
CA ALA A 42 -11.47 9.64 -14.43
C ALA A 42 -10.60 10.16 -15.58
N TYR A 43 -9.78 11.18 -15.33
CA TYR A 43 -8.82 11.63 -16.35
C TYR A 43 -7.59 10.70 -16.40
N ALA A 44 -7.34 9.95 -15.33
CA ALA A 44 -6.29 8.94 -15.24
C ALA A 44 -6.75 7.76 -14.39
N THR A 45 -6.46 6.55 -14.85
CA THR A 45 -6.65 5.29 -14.11
C THR A 45 -5.46 4.39 -14.38
N THR A 46 -4.97 3.72 -13.34
CA THR A 46 -3.93 2.71 -13.46
C THR A 46 -4.20 1.53 -12.52
N ALA A 47 -3.78 0.34 -12.95
CA ALA A 47 -3.70 -0.85 -12.12
C ALA A 47 -2.23 -1.20 -11.79
N GLU A 48 -1.26 -0.47 -12.34
CA GLU A 48 0.18 -0.74 -12.19
C GLU A 48 0.94 0.49 -11.70
N SER A 49 2.14 0.27 -11.16
CA SER A 49 3.08 1.34 -10.83
C SER A 49 3.52 2.05 -12.10
N THR A 50 3.59 3.38 -12.06
CA THR A 50 4.05 4.18 -13.19
C THR A 50 4.54 5.56 -12.75
N ASN A 51 5.45 6.16 -13.52
CA ASN A 51 6.08 7.44 -13.22
C ASN A 51 5.64 8.56 -14.17
N ASN A 52 4.48 8.42 -14.83
CA ASN A 52 4.10 9.35 -15.90
C ASN A 52 2.59 9.62 -15.97
N LEU A 53 1.87 9.59 -14.84
CA LEU A 53 0.46 9.98 -14.85
C LEU A 53 0.37 11.50 -14.98
N PRO A 54 -0.14 12.05 -16.11
CA PRO A 54 -0.13 13.48 -16.34
C PRO A 54 -1.11 14.18 -15.40
N ILE A 55 -0.68 15.32 -14.83
CA ILE A 55 -1.56 16.23 -14.10
C ILE A 55 -2.06 17.30 -15.09
N PRO A 56 -3.39 17.45 -15.28
CA PRO A 56 -3.93 18.48 -16.16
C PRO A 56 -3.41 19.89 -15.83
N PRO A 57 -3.02 20.70 -16.82
CA PRO A 57 -2.52 22.05 -16.57
C PRO A 57 -3.50 22.92 -15.79
N GLY A 58 -3.00 23.63 -14.77
CA GLY A 58 -3.81 24.53 -13.92
C GLY A 58 -4.66 23.81 -12.87
N LEU A 59 -4.52 22.50 -12.70
CA LEU A 59 -5.20 21.74 -11.67
C LEU A 59 -4.53 21.94 -10.31
N ASN A 60 -5.21 22.60 -9.38
CA ASN A 60 -4.70 22.82 -8.01
C ASN A 60 -5.11 21.71 -7.04
N ILE A 61 -6.19 20.97 -7.36
CA ILE A 61 -6.70 19.86 -6.56
C ILE A 61 -7.14 18.76 -7.50
N PHE A 62 -6.68 17.54 -7.28
CA PHE A 62 -7.33 16.35 -7.83
C PHE A 62 -8.04 15.57 -6.73
N PHE A 63 -8.88 14.64 -7.16
CA PHE A 63 -9.55 13.71 -6.28
C PHE A 63 -9.24 12.30 -6.72
N TYR A 64 -9.10 11.37 -5.79
CA TYR A 64 -8.79 9.98 -6.13
C TYR A 64 -9.65 8.99 -5.37
N ARG A 65 -9.73 7.80 -5.94
CA ARG A 65 -10.18 6.57 -5.26
C ARG A 65 -9.15 5.49 -5.52
N VAL A 66 -8.95 4.64 -4.52
CA VAL A 66 -8.04 3.50 -4.59
C VAL A 66 -8.72 2.25 -4.08
N ASN A 67 -8.40 1.13 -4.72
CA ASN A 67 -8.51 -0.18 -4.11
C ASN A 67 -7.09 -0.71 -3.92
N GLY A 68 -6.73 -1.04 -2.67
CA GLY A 68 -5.40 -1.48 -2.29
C GLY A 68 -4.53 -0.39 -1.67
N LEU A 69 -3.21 -0.57 -1.74
CA LEU A 69 -2.21 0.25 -1.04
C LEU A 69 -1.20 0.83 -2.05
N TRP A 70 -1.12 2.16 -2.09
CA TRP A 70 -0.40 2.90 -3.12
C TRP A 70 0.43 4.02 -2.50
N LYS A 71 1.61 4.27 -3.05
CA LYS A 71 2.39 5.49 -2.85
C LYS A 71 2.13 6.43 -4.02
N LEU A 72 1.82 7.69 -3.73
CA LEU A 72 1.59 8.77 -4.69
C LEU A 72 2.63 9.85 -4.43
N GLN A 73 3.31 10.33 -5.47
CA GLN A 73 4.31 11.37 -5.36
C GLN A 73 4.13 12.38 -6.50
N HIS A 74 3.94 13.66 -6.16
CA HIS A 74 3.87 14.70 -7.18
C HIS A 74 5.27 15.09 -7.62
N CYS A 75 5.42 15.24 -8.93
CA CYS A 75 6.70 15.54 -9.54
C CYS A 75 6.56 16.64 -10.58
N HIS A 76 7.60 17.46 -10.70
CA HIS A 76 7.75 18.42 -11.79
C HIS A 76 7.97 17.69 -13.11
N ASP A 77 8.75 16.62 -13.06
CA ASP A 77 9.20 15.77 -14.16
C ASP A 77 9.63 14.39 -13.64
N ALA A 78 10.13 13.55 -14.54
CA ALA A 78 10.42 12.14 -14.27
C ALA A 78 11.53 11.92 -13.23
N GLU A 79 12.30 12.94 -12.89
CA GLU A 79 13.44 12.85 -11.97
C GLU A 79 13.26 13.72 -10.72
N THR A 80 12.40 14.73 -10.78
CA THR A 80 12.29 15.77 -9.75
C THR A 80 10.94 15.73 -9.06
N CYS A 81 10.92 15.13 -7.87
CA CYS A 81 9.73 15.02 -7.03
C CYS A 81 9.91 15.80 -5.72
N PRO A 82 9.54 17.10 -5.69
CA PRO A 82 9.80 17.97 -4.55
C PRO A 82 8.88 17.68 -3.35
N ASP A 83 7.69 17.12 -3.62
CA ASP A 83 6.68 16.89 -2.61
C ASP A 83 6.93 15.57 -1.87
N ALA A 84 6.57 15.56 -0.58
CA ALA A 84 6.58 14.34 0.20
C ALA A 84 5.57 13.32 -0.35
N SER A 85 5.95 12.04 -0.30
CA SER A 85 5.09 10.95 -0.74
C SER A 85 3.83 10.82 0.13
N ILE A 86 2.76 10.39 -0.51
CA ILE A 86 1.44 10.19 0.09
C ILE A 86 1.13 8.70 0.01
N ILE A 87 0.82 8.10 1.16
CA ILE A 87 0.30 6.74 1.19
C ILE A 87 -1.22 6.79 1.04
N ALA A 88 -1.72 6.33 -0.11
CA ALA A 88 -3.12 6.17 -0.42
C ALA A 88 -3.53 4.72 -0.19
N TYR A 89 -4.60 4.50 0.56
CA TYR A 89 -5.14 3.18 0.80
C TYR A 89 -6.66 3.22 0.84
N GLY A 90 -7.29 2.12 0.49
CA GLY A 90 -8.74 2.02 0.49
C GLY A 90 -9.26 0.75 -0.16
N THR A 91 -10.57 0.65 -0.18
CA THR A 91 -11.38 -0.37 -0.85
C THR A 91 -12.24 0.28 -1.93
N MET A 92 -12.95 -0.51 -2.75
CA MET A 92 -13.89 0.05 -3.75
C MET A 92 -14.96 0.98 -3.15
N GLU A 93 -15.30 0.79 -1.87
CA GLU A 93 -16.27 1.60 -1.14
C GLU A 93 -15.65 2.88 -0.53
N SER A 94 -14.34 3.04 -0.63
CA SER A 94 -13.66 4.22 -0.12
C SER A 94 -14.13 5.48 -0.85
N GLY A 95 -14.40 6.50 -0.04
CA GLY A 95 -14.86 7.79 -0.51
C GLY A 95 -13.84 8.47 -1.45
N CYS A 96 -14.31 9.51 -2.13
CA CYS A 96 -13.47 10.33 -2.98
C CYS A 96 -12.57 11.25 -2.14
N VAL A 97 -11.25 11.08 -2.23
CA VAL A 97 -10.30 11.81 -1.38
C VAL A 97 -9.66 12.98 -2.16
N PRO A 98 -9.75 14.23 -1.68
CA PRO A 98 -9.08 15.38 -2.31
C PRO A 98 -7.58 15.43 -1.99
N ARG A 99 -6.77 15.89 -2.95
CA ARG A 99 -5.34 16.21 -2.77
C ARG A 99 -4.98 17.49 -3.47
N LEU A 100 -4.22 18.34 -2.76
CA LEU A 100 -3.60 19.52 -3.33
C LEU A 100 -2.44 19.10 -4.22
N VAL A 101 -2.36 19.72 -5.39
CA VAL A 101 -1.22 19.60 -6.29
C VAL A 101 -0.22 20.68 -5.90
N GLY A 102 1.01 20.29 -5.60
CA GLY A 102 2.09 21.25 -5.33
C GLY A 102 2.38 22.13 -6.56
N GLU A 103 2.87 23.35 -6.31
CA GLU A 103 3.13 24.33 -7.38
C GLU A 103 4.12 23.77 -8.40
N GLY A 104 3.79 23.86 -9.69
CA GLY A 104 4.67 23.44 -10.78
C GLY A 104 4.76 21.92 -11.01
N ASN A 105 4.06 21.09 -10.25
CA ASN A 105 4.00 19.65 -10.52
C ASN A 105 3.19 19.38 -11.79
N THR A 106 3.73 18.56 -12.69
CA THR A 106 3.10 18.24 -13.98
C THR A 106 2.74 16.78 -14.12
N GLU A 107 3.24 15.92 -13.24
CA GLU A 107 2.97 14.49 -13.25
C GLU A 107 2.92 13.90 -11.83
N LEU A 108 2.28 12.74 -11.75
CA LEU A 108 2.16 11.93 -10.55
C LEU A 108 2.87 10.60 -10.78
N HIS A 109 3.83 10.30 -9.91
CA HIS A 109 4.46 8.99 -9.82
C HIS A 109 3.72 8.15 -8.81
N VAL A 110 3.42 6.91 -9.17
CA VAL A 110 2.62 6.02 -8.34
C VAL A 110 3.27 4.65 -8.25
N VAL A 111 3.32 4.11 -7.04
CA VAL A 111 3.83 2.77 -6.77
C VAL A 111 2.75 1.96 -6.09
N ARG A 112 2.39 0.82 -6.69
CA ARG A 112 1.52 -0.18 -6.09
C ARG A 112 2.31 -1.04 -5.10
N TYR A 113 1.80 -1.21 -3.90
CA TYR A 113 2.34 -2.16 -2.93
C TYR A 113 1.58 -3.49 -2.97
N GLY A 114 2.28 -4.59 -2.70
CA GLY A 114 1.70 -5.93 -2.70
C GLY A 114 1.33 -6.45 -4.09
N ASP A 115 0.62 -7.58 -4.10
CA ASP A 115 0.17 -8.23 -5.33
C ASP A 115 -1.13 -7.60 -5.86
N VAL A 116 -1.36 -7.75 -7.16
CA VAL A 116 -2.55 -7.22 -7.84
C VAL A 116 -3.87 -7.63 -7.19
N ASN A 117 -3.91 -8.82 -6.58
CA ASN A 117 -5.11 -9.42 -6.01
C ASN A 117 -5.24 -9.25 -4.50
N GLN A 118 -4.26 -8.64 -3.83
CA GLN A 118 -4.26 -8.37 -2.39
C GLN A 118 -4.42 -9.63 -1.52
N VAL A 119 -3.89 -10.76 -1.99
CA VAL A 119 -4.00 -12.07 -1.33
C VAL A 119 -2.67 -12.77 -1.14
N GLU A 120 -1.57 -12.22 -1.67
CA GLU A 120 -0.27 -12.86 -1.52
C GLU A 120 0.13 -12.88 -0.05
N GLU A 121 0.47 -14.04 0.49
CA GLU A 121 0.96 -14.16 1.86
C GLU A 121 2.41 -13.66 1.91
N ARG A 122 2.57 -12.35 2.14
CA ARG A 122 3.88 -11.70 2.26
C ARG A 122 3.79 -10.52 3.20
N ILE A 123 4.77 -10.40 4.09
CA ILE A 123 5.02 -9.18 4.87
C ILE A 123 6.26 -8.48 4.34
N THR A 124 6.21 -7.16 4.25
CA THR A 124 7.35 -6.30 3.87
C THR A 124 7.59 -5.28 4.96
N PHE A 125 8.85 -5.20 5.38
CA PHE A 125 9.33 -4.24 6.36
C PHE A 125 10.19 -3.18 5.69
N PHE A 126 10.16 -1.98 6.24
CA PHE A 126 10.87 -0.80 5.74
C PHE A 126 11.67 -0.18 6.88
N GLU A 127 12.92 0.22 6.62
CA GLU A 127 13.79 0.83 7.62
C GLU A 127 13.22 2.16 8.15
N GLU A 128 12.59 2.94 7.27
CA GLU A 128 12.04 4.24 7.60
C GLU A 128 10.51 4.20 7.79
N GLU A 129 9.96 5.32 8.24
CA GLU A 129 8.51 5.52 8.31
C GLU A 129 7.90 5.67 6.92
N ARG A 130 6.59 5.55 6.83
CA ARG A 130 5.76 5.79 5.63
C ARG A 130 6.12 4.90 4.44
N LEU A 131 6.59 3.69 4.70
CA LEU A 131 6.97 2.70 3.68
C LEU A 131 8.13 3.19 2.80
N GLU A 132 9.11 3.85 3.41
CA GLU A 132 10.30 4.40 2.75
C GLU A 132 11.59 3.71 3.23
N GLY A 133 12.70 3.96 2.54
CA GLY A 133 14.02 3.41 2.87
C GLY A 133 14.24 1.99 2.35
N GLU A 134 15.33 1.35 2.83
CA GLU A 134 15.62 -0.06 2.50
C GLU A 134 14.47 -0.95 2.99
N SER A 135 14.11 -1.94 2.19
CA SER A 135 13.05 -2.88 2.52
C SER A 135 13.47 -4.33 2.32
N PHE A 136 12.78 -5.22 3.03
CA PHE A 136 12.91 -6.66 2.87
C PHE A 136 11.56 -7.33 3.08
N SER A 137 11.33 -8.44 2.38
CA SER A 137 10.07 -9.17 2.41
C SER A 137 10.26 -10.62 2.83
N ILE A 138 9.23 -11.17 3.48
CA ILE A 138 9.18 -12.53 3.97
C ILE A 138 7.91 -13.20 3.44
N THR A 139 8.04 -14.43 2.97
CA THR A 139 6.92 -15.32 2.61
C THR A 139 6.86 -16.51 3.57
N PRO A 140 5.75 -17.27 3.65
CA PRO A 140 5.64 -18.42 4.54
C PRO A 140 6.75 -19.46 4.33
N ASP A 141 7.19 -19.65 3.09
CA ASP A 141 8.22 -20.61 2.71
C ASP A 141 9.65 -20.15 3.05
N THR A 142 9.83 -18.87 3.37
CA THR A 142 11.15 -18.25 3.58
C THR A 142 11.22 -17.44 4.88
N PRO A 143 11.04 -18.08 6.06
CA PRO A 143 11.07 -17.38 7.34
C PRO A 143 12.41 -16.69 7.55
N LEU A 144 12.38 -15.53 8.21
CA LEU A 144 13.58 -14.74 8.47
C LEU A 144 14.28 -15.24 9.74
N ASN A 145 15.59 -15.44 9.64
CA ASN A 145 16.47 -15.58 10.79
C ASN A 145 17.82 -14.92 10.46
N ALA A 146 17.96 -13.64 10.81
CA ALA A 146 19.07 -12.80 10.42
C ALA A 146 19.48 -11.85 11.56
N THR A 147 20.54 -11.07 11.32
CA THR A 147 20.91 -9.96 12.20
C THR A 147 19.75 -8.98 12.31
N THR A 148 19.44 -8.56 13.54
CA THR A 148 18.39 -7.61 13.84
C THR A 148 18.59 -6.29 13.11
N ARG A 149 17.51 -5.76 12.54
CA ARG A 149 17.46 -4.45 11.89
C ARG A 149 16.39 -3.59 12.53
N ARG A 150 16.59 -2.27 12.51
CA ARG A 150 15.55 -1.31 12.84
C ARG A 150 14.55 -1.24 11.68
N VAL A 151 13.28 -1.15 12.02
CA VAL A 151 12.16 -1.06 11.06
C VAL A 151 11.23 0.05 11.53
N GLY A 152 10.94 0.99 10.63
CA GLY A 152 10.06 2.13 10.86
C GLY A 152 8.63 1.91 10.38
N SER A 153 8.40 1.02 9.41
CA SER A 153 7.05 0.75 8.89
C SER A 153 6.96 -0.63 8.23
N TYR A 154 5.73 -1.11 8.03
CA TYR A 154 5.48 -2.40 7.37
C TYR A 154 4.12 -2.44 6.69
N PHE A 155 3.95 -3.38 5.77
CA PHE A 155 2.64 -3.85 5.31
C PHE A 155 2.65 -5.36 5.05
N PHE A 156 1.48 -6.00 5.14
CA PHE A 156 1.24 -7.35 4.66
C PHE A 156 -0.16 -7.49 4.08
N THR A 157 -0.34 -8.51 3.24
CA THR A 157 -1.55 -8.76 2.46
C THR A 157 -2.35 -9.97 2.95
N GLY A 158 -3.65 -9.93 2.66
CA GLY A 158 -4.59 -11.02 2.92
C GLY A 158 -4.88 -11.28 4.42
N PRO A 159 -5.72 -12.28 4.71
CA PRO A 159 -6.09 -12.69 6.08
C PRO A 159 -4.95 -13.50 6.73
N SER A 160 -3.74 -12.95 6.75
CA SER A 160 -2.53 -13.58 7.29
C SER A 160 -2.19 -13.05 8.67
N SER A 161 -1.29 -13.75 9.37
CA SER A 161 -0.67 -13.26 10.59
C SER A 161 0.83 -13.52 10.57
N TRP A 162 1.59 -12.65 11.23
CA TRP A 162 3.03 -12.64 11.19
C TRP A 162 3.58 -12.39 12.58
N GLN A 163 4.41 -13.30 13.08
CA GLN A 163 5.14 -13.09 14.31
C GLN A 163 6.53 -12.52 13.98
N HIS A 164 6.94 -11.46 14.67
CA HIS A 164 8.30 -10.95 14.57
C HIS A 164 8.95 -10.74 15.93
N LYS A 165 10.29 -10.88 15.93
CA LYS A 165 11.17 -10.75 17.09
C LYS A 165 12.50 -10.12 16.68
N SER A 166 13.26 -9.62 17.65
CA SER A 166 14.64 -9.17 17.40
C SER A 166 15.57 -10.32 17.06
N SER A 167 15.32 -11.52 17.60
CA SER A 167 16.01 -12.77 17.26
C SER A 167 15.10 -13.97 17.58
N GLN A 168 15.42 -15.16 17.07
CA GLN A 168 14.61 -16.36 17.31
C GLN A 168 14.48 -16.69 18.81
N SER A 169 15.55 -16.48 19.58
CA SER A 169 15.60 -16.74 21.03
C SER A 169 15.06 -15.58 21.87
N ALA A 170 14.62 -14.48 21.28
CA ALA A 170 14.06 -13.38 22.05
C ALA A 170 12.76 -13.82 22.75
N GLU A 171 12.67 -13.51 24.03
CA GLU A 171 11.48 -13.79 24.85
C GLU A 171 10.29 -12.94 24.39
N SER A 172 10.54 -11.68 24.04
CA SER A 172 9.52 -10.77 23.55
C SER A 172 9.45 -10.73 22.01
N GLY A 173 8.23 -10.53 21.52
CA GLY A 173 7.92 -10.32 20.12
C GLY A 173 6.57 -9.65 19.97
N ALA A 174 6.15 -9.44 18.74
CA ALA A 174 4.79 -9.03 18.44
C ALA A 174 4.17 -9.99 17.42
N CYS A 175 2.88 -10.19 17.61
CA CYS A 175 2.02 -10.84 16.63
C CYS A 175 1.26 -9.76 15.87
N LEU A 176 1.44 -9.74 14.55
CA LEU A 176 0.73 -8.86 13.64
C LEU A 176 -0.38 -9.69 13.01
N THR A 177 -1.64 -9.34 13.28
CA THR A 177 -2.80 -10.02 12.67
C THR A 177 -3.48 -9.11 11.69
N ALA A 178 -4.02 -9.67 10.61
CA ALA A 178 -4.83 -8.92 9.67
C ALA A 178 -5.96 -8.16 10.37
N SER A 179 -6.32 -6.99 9.85
CA SER A 179 -7.43 -6.21 10.39
C SER A 179 -8.76 -6.99 10.27
N PRO A 180 -9.77 -6.69 11.10
CA PRO A 180 -11.09 -7.33 11.00
C PRO A 180 -11.70 -7.23 9.61
N GLU A 181 -11.52 -6.09 8.94
CA GLU A 181 -12.03 -5.85 7.58
C GLU A 181 -11.37 -6.78 6.57
N VAL A 182 -10.04 -6.96 6.65
CA VAL A 182 -9.29 -7.87 5.77
C VAL A 182 -9.69 -9.33 6.03
N ASN A 183 -9.84 -9.73 7.31
CA ASN A 183 -10.31 -11.06 7.66
C ASN A 183 -11.72 -11.35 7.14
N GLN A 184 -12.61 -10.36 7.20
CA GLN A 184 -13.98 -10.49 6.71
C GLN A 184 -14.05 -10.53 5.19
N ALA A 185 -13.26 -9.70 4.51
CA ALA A 185 -13.23 -9.62 3.05
C ALA A 185 -12.46 -10.78 2.40
N GLY A 186 -11.47 -11.34 3.10
CA GLY A 186 -10.56 -12.37 2.59
C GLY A 186 -9.44 -11.83 1.70
N TYR A 187 -9.32 -10.51 1.57
CA TYR A 187 -8.28 -9.81 0.82
C TYR A 187 -8.06 -8.42 1.43
N GLY A 188 -6.93 -7.79 1.08
CA GLY A 188 -6.63 -6.42 1.49
C GLY A 188 -5.26 -6.30 2.15
N PHE A 189 -5.06 -5.20 2.88
CA PHE A 189 -3.79 -4.84 3.48
C PHE A 189 -3.92 -4.53 4.96
N THR A 190 -2.94 -4.96 5.74
CA THR A 190 -2.69 -4.45 7.08
C THR A 190 -1.31 -3.82 7.11
N PHE A 191 -1.19 -2.62 7.67
CA PHE A 191 0.05 -1.86 7.62
C PHE A 191 0.18 -0.92 8.82
N ALA A 192 1.42 -0.54 9.13
CA ALA A 192 1.75 0.55 10.05
C ALA A 192 2.72 1.50 9.34
N LEU A 193 2.39 2.78 9.32
CA LEU A 193 3.19 3.81 8.65
C LEU A 193 4.28 4.42 9.54
N SER A 194 4.31 4.09 10.83
CA SER A 194 5.35 4.55 11.76
C SER A 194 5.42 3.56 12.91
N GLY A 195 6.63 3.39 13.42
CA GLY A 195 6.97 2.48 14.50
C GLY A 195 8.47 2.48 14.75
N ASP A 196 8.89 1.79 15.81
CA ASP A 196 10.29 1.55 16.11
C ASP A 196 10.43 0.09 16.49
N TYR A 197 10.52 -0.76 15.47
CA TYR A 197 10.59 -2.21 15.62
C TYR A 197 12.03 -2.69 15.45
N GLN A 198 12.38 -3.74 16.18
CA GLN A 198 13.63 -4.47 16.02
C GLN A 198 13.31 -5.85 15.46
N VAL A 199 13.68 -6.09 14.21
CA VAL A 199 13.29 -7.28 13.45
C VAL A 199 14.54 -8.04 13.00
N GLY A 200 14.75 -9.23 13.55
CA GLY A 200 15.77 -10.19 13.10
C GLY A 200 15.23 -11.60 12.91
N TRP A 201 14.01 -11.87 13.37
CA TRP A 201 13.31 -13.12 13.13
C TRP A 201 11.84 -12.88 12.82
N VAL A 202 11.32 -13.58 11.81
CA VAL A 202 9.93 -13.46 11.34
C VAL A 202 9.42 -14.83 10.92
N GLN A 203 8.21 -15.18 11.34
CA GLN A 203 7.52 -16.40 10.94
C GLN A 203 6.08 -16.11 10.55
N HIS A 204 5.59 -16.82 9.53
CA HIS A 204 4.18 -16.82 9.16
C HIS A 204 3.37 -17.58 10.21
N GLU A 205 2.18 -17.05 10.48
CA GLU A 205 1.30 -17.42 11.57
C GLU A 205 1.86 -17.08 12.95
N CYS A 206 1.03 -16.43 13.75
CA CYS A 206 1.33 -16.33 15.15
C CYS A 206 1.02 -17.66 15.84
N ASN A 207 2.03 -18.29 16.44
CA ASN A 207 1.79 -19.41 17.34
C ASN A 207 0.99 -18.90 18.55
N VAL A 208 -0.33 -19.04 18.49
CA VAL A 208 -1.22 -18.84 19.63
C VAL A 208 -1.03 -20.03 20.58
N THR A 209 0.08 -20.03 21.30
CA THR A 209 0.22 -20.87 22.50
C THR A 209 0.28 -20.04 23.78
N GLU A 210 0.31 -18.70 23.67
CA GLU A 210 0.19 -17.79 24.81
C GLU A 210 -1.20 -17.15 24.89
N GLU A 211 -1.70 -17.07 26.12
CA GLU A 211 -2.95 -16.42 26.50
C GLU A 211 -3.03 -15.00 25.92
N PRO A 212 -4.21 -14.55 25.47
CA PRO A 212 -4.38 -13.20 24.93
C PRO A 212 -4.01 -12.15 25.98
N SER A 213 -2.87 -11.49 25.79
CA SER A 213 -2.57 -10.26 26.52
C SER A 213 -3.50 -9.16 26.02
N THR A 214 -4.48 -8.81 26.86
CA THR A 214 -5.38 -7.68 26.64
C THR A 214 -4.61 -6.37 26.68
N THR A 215 -4.32 -5.80 25.51
CA THR A 215 -3.87 -4.42 25.40
C THR A 215 -5.03 -3.51 25.80
N THR A 216 -5.03 -3.03 27.04
CA THR A 216 -5.95 -2.00 27.49
C THR A 216 -5.57 -0.70 26.78
N MET A 217 -6.35 -0.26 25.79
CA MET A 217 -6.25 1.10 25.28
C MET A 217 -6.50 2.06 26.44
N ALA A 218 -5.47 2.83 26.81
CA ALA A 218 -5.66 3.96 27.71
C ALA A 218 -6.65 4.94 27.05
N PRO A 219 -7.73 5.34 27.73
CA PRO A 219 -8.70 6.26 27.17
C PRO A 219 -8.04 7.60 26.85
N THR A 220 -8.18 8.05 25.61
CA THR A 220 -7.82 9.39 25.18
C THR A 220 -8.62 10.41 25.99
N THR A 221 -7.96 11.13 26.88
CA THR A 221 -8.55 12.27 27.57
C THR A 221 -8.74 13.42 26.58
N THR A 222 -9.97 13.64 26.16
CA THR A 222 -10.37 14.85 25.44
C THR A 222 -10.19 16.06 26.36
N THR A 223 -9.09 16.79 26.21
CA THR A 223 -8.90 18.08 26.89
C THR A 223 -9.72 19.15 26.17
N THR A 224 -10.81 19.57 26.79
CA THR A 224 -11.59 20.76 26.44
C THR A 224 -10.68 22.00 26.44
N PRO A 225 -10.75 22.90 25.44
CA PRO A 225 -9.90 24.08 25.39
C PRO A 225 -10.31 25.08 26.48
N THR A 226 -9.45 25.24 27.49
CA THR A 226 -9.56 26.31 28.49
C THR A 226 -8.79 27.53 27.99
N THR A 227 -9.48 28.67 27.91
CA THR A 227 -8.92 30.00 27.61
C THR A 227 -7.74 30.32 28.53
N PRO A 228 -6.56 30.72 28.01
CA PRO A 228 -5.44 31.09 28.87
C PRO A 228 -5.66 32.48 29.47
N THR A 229 -5.73 32.54 30.81
CA THR A 229 -5.59 33.79 31.56
C THR A 229 -4.12 34.13 31.70
N THR A 230 -3.72 35.26 31.13
CA THR A 230 -2.36 35.82 31.22
C THR A 230 -2.00 36.16 32.67
N THR A 231 -1.05 35.44 33.25
CA THR A 231 -0.32 35.86 34.46
C THR A 231 1.15 36.07 34.12
N ILE A 232 1.63 37.26 34.47
CA ILE A 232 3.00 37.74 34.28
C ILE A 232 3.94 37.02 35.26
N PRO A 233 5.02 36.37 34.80
CA PRO A 233 6.06 35.89 35.71
C PRO A 233 7.14 36.95 35.94
N THR A 234 7.43 37.18 37.22
CA THR A 234 8.53 37.99 37.75
C THR A 234 9.89 37.35 37.46
N THR A 235 10.83 38.16 37.00
CA THR A 235 12.23 37.81 36.71
C THR A 235 13.06 37.64 37.99
N THR A 236 13.82 36.55 38.10
CA THR A 236 14.99 36.45 38.98
C THR A 236 16.17 35.95 38.16
N ALA A 237 17.15 36.81 37.95
CA ALA A 237 18.39 36.54 37.24
C ALA A 237 19.41 35.85 38.16
N SER A 238 20.10 34.83 37.67
CA SER A 238 21.34 34.32 38.26
C SER A 238 22.25 33.79 37.15
N ASP A 239 23.26 34.59 36.81
CA ASP A 239 24.26 34.28 35.80
C ASP A 239 25.37 33.38 36.39
N ILE A 240 25.58 32.22 35.78
CA ILE A 240 26.80 31.41 35.92
C ILE A 240 27.44 31.34 34.52
N PRO A 241 28.71 31.73 34.35
CA PRO A 241 29.38 31.67 33.06
C PRO A 241 29.86 30.23 32.79
N THR A 242 29.41 29.64 31.68
CA THR A 242 29.92 28.34 31.20
C THR A 242 30.75 28.56 29.94
N VAL A 243 31.97 28.02 29.96
CA VAL A 243 33.01 28.11 28.92
C VAL A 243 32.65 27.22 27.72
N PRO A 244 32.85 27.67 26.46
CA PRO A 244 32.63 26.81 25.30
C PRO A 244 33.87 25.94 25.01
N THR A 245 33.69 24.62 25.08
CA THR A 245 34.66 23.63 24.56
C THR A 245 34.41 23.46 23.06
N THR A 246 35.40 23.83 22.26
CA THR A 246 35.42 23.68 20.80
C THR A 246 35.83 22.24 20.46
N ALA A 247 34.96 21.48 19.77
CA ALA A 247 35.32 20.20 19.18
C ALA A 247 35.63 20.37 17.69
N LEU A 248 36.74 19.79 17.26
CA LEU A 248 37.33 19.85 15.91
C LEU A 248 36.55 18.94 14.93
N PRO A 249 36.38 19.33 13.65
CA PRO A 249 35.73 18.48 12.66
C PRO A 249 36.66 17.38 12.15
N THR A 250 36.18 16.13 12.18
CA THR A 250 36.82 14.99 11.52
C THR A 250 36.24 14.84 10.11
N THR A 251 37.07 15.11 9.10
CA THR A 251 36.76 14.86 7.69
C THR A 251 36.95 13.37 7.40
N VAL A 252 35.88 12.68 7.01
CA VAL A 252 35.94 11.30 6.50
C VAL A 252 35.72 11.34 4.99
N THR A 253 36.73 10.88 4.25
CA THR A 253 36.72 10.72 2.80
C THR A 253 35.96 9.42 2.43
N PRO A 254 34.99 9.45 1.51
CA PRO A 254 34.37 8.22 1.00
C PRO A 254 35.27 7.53 -0.05
N PRO A 255 35.30 6.18 -0.10
CA PRO A 255 35.99 5.45 -1.14
C PRO A 255 35.22 5.50 -2.47
N THR A 256 35.99 5.63 -3.55
CA THR A 256 35.55 5.54 -4.94
C THR A 256 35.21 4.08 -5.30
N THR A 257 34.00 3.81 -5.75
CA THR A 257 33.61 2.52 -6.33
C THR A 257 33.40 2.70 -7.84
N GLU A 258 34.21 2.00 -8.63
CA GLU A 258 34.09 1.93 -10.09
C GLU A 258 32.83 1.15 -10.49
N ALA A 259 32.08 1.70 -11.44
CA ALA A 259 30.92 1.05 -12.06
C ALA A 259 31.38 0.12 -13.18
N SER A 260 31.01 -1.16 -13.12
CA SER A 260 31.11 -2.09 -14.24
C SER A 260 29.82 -2.03 -15.06
N THR A 261 29.94 -1.57 -16.30
CA THR A 261 28.87 -1.55 -17.29
C THR A 261 28.81 -2.91 -17.98
N GLU A 262 27.71 -3.65 -17.81
CA GLU A 262 27.41 -4.79 -18.67
C GLU A 262 26.14 -4.48 -19.48
N SER A 263 26.33 -4.35 -20.79
CA SER A 263 25.30 -4.10 -21.78
C SER A 263 24.78 -5.44 -22.27
N THR A 264 23.47 -5.69 -22.10
CA THR A 264 22.78 -6.71 -22.87
C THR A 264 21.61 -6.07 -23.59
N THR A 265 21.83 -5.87 -24.89
CA THR A 265 20.80 -5.57 -25.89
C THR A 265 20.28 -6.90 -26.41
N GLU A 266 18.97 -7.10 -26.38
CA GLU A 266 18.18 -7.90 -27.32
C GLU A 266 16.72 -7.90 -26.81
N SER A 267 15.65 -7.99 -27.59
CA SER A 267 15.29 -7.66 -28.97
C SER A 267 13.88 -8.25 -29.11
N SER A 268 13.00 -7.55 -29.83
CA SER A 268 11.74 -8.05 -30.44
C SER A 268 10.71 -8.67 -29.46
N GLY A 269 9.56 -8.06 -29.22
CA GLY A 269 8.58 -7.79 -30.26
C GLY A 269 7.62 -8.98 -30.37
N TYR A 270 6.49 -8.92 -29.66
CA TYR A 270 5.30 -9.69 -30.03
C TYR A 270 4.03 -8.94 -29.69
N THR A 271 3.35 -8.53 -30.76
CA THR A 271 2.00 -7.98 -30.80
C THR A 271 1.01 -9.14 -30.83
N HIS A 272 0.07 -9.22 -29.89
CA HIS A 272 -1.23 -9.84 -30.16
C HIS A 272 -2.32 -9.12 -29.37
N ALA A 273 -2.96 -8.19 -30.07
CA ALA A 273 -4.33 -7.78 -29.77
C ALA A 273 -5.25 -8.97 -30.09
N LEU A 274 -5.92 -9.49 -29.06
CA LEU A 274 -7.11 -10.32 -29.23
C LEU A 274 -8.27 -9.57 -28.59
N GLY A 275 -9.04 -8.92 -29.45
CA GLY A 275 -10.33 -8.35 -29.11
C GLY A 275 -11.26 -9.47 -28.65
N ILE A 276 -11.70 -9.36 -27.41
CA ILE A 276 -12.79 -10.15 -26.86
C ILE A 276 -13.96 -9.19 -26.66
N VAL A 277 -15.15 -9.68 -27.02
CA VAL A 277 -16.50 -9.11 -26.91
C VAL A 277 -17.02 -8.50 -28.25
N PRO A 278 -18.23 -8.87 -28.76
CA PRO A 278 -19.34 -9.58 -28.08
C PRO A 278 -19.87 -10.82 -28.83
N PHE A 279 -19.83 -11.99 -28.18
CA PHE A 279 -20.59 -13.18 -28.60
C PHE A 279 -21.97 -13.29 -27.93
N PHE A 280 -22.43 -12.23 -27.25
CA PHE A 280 -23.64 -12.25 -26.41
C PHE A 280 -24.96 -11.89 -27.13
N VAL A 281 -24.95 -11.61 -28.44
CA VAL A 281 -26.17 -11.21 -29.17
C VAL A 281 -26.81 -12.37 -29.97
N ALA A 282 -26.13 -13.51 -30.16
CA ALA A 282 -26.64 -14.59 -31.01
C ALA A 282 -27.59 -15.60 -30.31
N ILE A 283 -27.67 -15.63 -28.97
CA ILE A 283 -28.45 -16.68 -28.25
C ILE A 283 -29.86 -16.23 -27.85
N LEU A 284 -30.14 -14.91 -27.82
CA LEU A 284 -31.49 -14.39 -27.53
C LEU A 284 -32.44 -14.36 -28.75
N GLY A 285 -31.94 -14.64 -29.96
CA GLY A 285 -32.72 -14.61 -31.20
C GLY A 285 -33.52 -15.87 -31.53
N THR A 286 -33.29 -17.00 -30.85
CA THR A 286 -33.93 -18.30 -31.18
C THR A 286 -35.03 -18.75 -30.22
N ILE A 287 -35.41 -17.94 -29.22
CA ILE A 287 -36.54 -18.23 -28.30
C ILE A 287 -37.76 -17.35 -28.62
N ARG A 288 -38.04 -17.15 -29.91
CA ARG A 288 -39.36 -16.70 -30.37
C ARG A 288 -39.73 -17.44 -31.63
N PHE A 289 -40.20 -18.67 -31.50
CA PHE A 289 -41.27 -19.26 -32.30
C PHE A 289 -41.58 -20.64 -31.70
N GLN A 290 -42.88 -20.92 -31.52
CA GLN A 290 -43.49 -22.09 -30.85
C GLN A 290 -43.75 -21.94 -29.36
N PHE A 291 -44.65 -21.01 -29.02
CA PHE A 291 -45.96 -21.35 -28.46
C PHE A 291 -47.01 -20.42 -29.05
#